data_AF-A0A6I6JPE7-F1
#
_entry.id   AF-A0A6I6JPE7-F1
#
_cell.length_a   1.000
_cell.length_b   1.000
_cell.length_c   1.000
_cell.angle_alpha   90.00
_cell.angle_beta   90.00
_cell.angle_gamma   90.00
#
_symmetry.space_group_name_H-M   'P 1'
#
loop_
_entity.id
_entity.type
_entity.pdbx_description
1 polymer ?
#
loop_
_entity_poly.entity_id
_entity_poly.type
_entity_poly.pdbx_seq_one_letter_code
_entity_poly.pdbx_strand_id
1 'polypeptide(L)'
;MKQNKNLFLYLQSLGLLEHGTEEQIERAKQDFKKLQQNSYATKFSQSHKRKSVYLTQKEMSVLMTAAKRHGMRLGTFIRFAALAYVKTEYLLPSDSKIQELEVALRRIGNNINQLTKHVHQRGFTKEDLVAFQQKLNELENRVSDFLRQPLPLKEFLKNLLHQKPEYADVLEKVLKEFRNR
;
A
#
# COMPACT_ATOMS: atom_id res chain seq x y z
N MET A 1 5.35 -15.41 34.07
CA MET A 1 5.15 -14.26 34.98
C MET A 1 6.02 -13.08 34.50
N LYS A 2 5.45 -12.09 33.79
CA LYS A 2 6.22 -10.95 33.22
C LYS A 2 5.60 -9.57 33.47
N GLN A 3 4.58 -9.48 34.32
CA GLN A 3 3.96 -8.21 34.73
C GLN A 3 4.34 -7.96 36.19
N ASN A 4 5.23 -7.00 36.47
CA ASN A 4 5.22 -6.17 37.68
C ASN A 4 6.55 -5.47 38.02
N LYS A 5 7.67 -5.71 37.33
CA LYS A 5 8.96 -5.08 37.73
C LYS A 5 8.87 -3.55 37.90
N ASN A 6 8.07 -2.85 37.09
CA ASN A 6 7.94 -1.40 37.15
C ASN A 6 7.05 -0.88 38.31
N LEU A 7 5.92 -1.54 38.59
CA LEU A 7 5.04 -1.16 39.72
C LEU A 7 5.64 -1.62 41.05
N PHE A 8 6.26 -2.82 41.06
CA PHE A 8 6.94 -3.37 42.23
C PHE A 8 8.07 -2.46 42.71
N LEU A 9 8.96 -2.02 41.81
CA LEU A 9 10.04 -1.07 42.15
C LEU A 9 9.50 0.29 42.62
N TYR A 10 8.38 0.74 42.05
CA TYR A 10 7.73 1.98 42.48
C TYR A 10 7.17 1.87 43.90
N LEU A 11 6.45 0.79 44.21
CA LEU A 11 5.94 0.52 45.56
C LEU A 11 7.06 0.28 46.57
N GLN A 12 8.15 -0.38 46.15
CA GLN A 12 9.36 -0.57 46.95
C GLN A 12 10.05 0.76 47.27
N SER A 13 10.18 1.65 46.28
CA SER A 13 10.80 2.97 46.47
C SER A 13 10.01 3.89 47.41
N LEU A 14 8.71 3.64 47.56
CA LEU A 14 7.84 4.35 48.50
C LEU A 14 7.81 3.72 49.90
N GLY A 15 8.52 2.60 50.11
CA GLY A 15 8.52 1.85 51.38
C GLY A 15 7.18 1.17 51.70
N LEU A 16 6.25 1.13 50.75
CA LEU A 16 4.87 0.67 50.96
C LEU A 16 4.73 -0.86 50.91
N LEU A 17 5.79 -1.58 50.51
CA LEU A 17 5.81 -3.05 50.51
C LEU A 17 6.01 -3.65 51.91
N GLU A 18 6.69 -2.94 52.82
CA GLU A 18 7.01 -3.44 54.17
C GLU A 18 6.10 -2.82 55.25
N HIS A 19 5.60 -1.60 55.03
CA HIS A 19 4.85 -0.83 56.04
C HIS A 19 3.59 -0.11 55.52
N GLY A 20 3.17 -0.36 54.27
CA GLY A 20 2.02 0.31 53.67
C GLY A 20 0.68 -0.28 54.09
N THR A 21 -0.31 0.56 54.42
CA THR A 21 -1.70 0.13 54.55
C THR A 21 -2.32 -0.14 53.17
N GLU A 22 -3.39 -0.95 53.10
CA GLU A 22 -4.08 -1.23 51.84
C GLU A 22 -4.51 0.04 51.09
N GLU A 23 -4.97 1.06 51.82
CA GLU A 23 -5.37 2.35 51.25
C GLU A 23 -4.19 3.11 50.63
N GLN A 24 -3.00 3.04 51.23
CA GLN A 24 -1.79 3.67 50.71
C GLN A 24 -1.27 2.95 49.47
N ILE A 25 -1.36 1.62 49.45
CA ILE A 25 -0.97 0.80 48.30
C ILE A 25 -1.90 1.07 47.11
N GLU A 26 -3.21 1.19 47.32
CA GLU A 26 -4.16 1.50 46.25
C GLU A 26 -3.99 2.92 45.70
N ARG A 27 -3.76 3.92 46.55
CA ARG A 27 -3.40 5.28 46.09
C ARG A 27 -2.12 5.28 45.27
N ALA A 28 -1.08 4.59 45.74
CA ALA A 28 0.19 4.50 45.02
C ALA A 28 0.06 3.81 43.66
N LYS A 29 -0.79 2.78 43.53
CA LYS A 29 -1.10 2.16 42.22
C LYS A 29 -1.80 3.13 41.27
N GLN A 30 -2.74 3.92 41.77
CA GLN A 30 -3.45 4.93 40.97
C GLN A 30 -2.49 6.03 40.48
N ASP A 31 -1.62 6.51 41.36
CA ASP A 31 -0.62 7.52 41.02
C ASP A 31 0.42 6.98 40.04
N PHE A 32 0.84 5.72 40.20
CA PHE A 32 1.72 5.06 39.25
C PHE A 32 1.09 4.96 37.85
N LYS A 33 -0.20 4.63 37.77
CA LYS A 33 -0.93 4.59 36.51
C LYS A 33 -0.98 5.97 35.85
N LYS A 34 -1.22 7.04 36.62
CA LYS A 34 -1.17 8.43 36.12
C LYS A 34 0.24 8.80 35.62
N LEU A 35 1.29 8.48 36.38
CA LEU A 35 2.68 8.72 35.99
C LEU A 35 3.05 7.99 34.68
N GLN A 36 2.61 6.74 34.53
CA GLN A 36 2.81 6.01 33.27
C GLN A 36 2.05 6.64 32.11
N GLN A 37 0.79 7.02 32.29
CA GLN A 37 0.02 7.68 31.25
C GLN A 37 0.63 9.02 30.84
N ASN A 38 1.07 9.83 31.80
CA ASN A 38 1.70 11.12 31.56
C ASN A 38 3.05 10.97 30.85
N SER A 39 3.89 10.05 31.31
CA SER A 39 5.19 9.79 30.67
C SER A 39 5.04 9.23 29.26
N TYR A 40 4.04 8.38 29.01
CA TYR A 40 3.69 7.91 27.66
C TYR A 40 3.20 9.06 26.78
N ALA A 41 2.28 9.89 27.27
CA ALA A 41 1.75 11.05 26.54
C ALA A 41 2.86 12.04 26.17
N THR A 42 3.80 12.30 27.09
CA THR A 42 4.96 13.18 26.85
C THR A 42 5.91 12.60 25.81
N LYS A 43 6.26 11.31 25.90
CA LYS A 43 7.11 10.65 24.88
C LYS A 43 6.44 10.60 23.51
N PHE A 44 5.11 10.39 23.49
CA PHE A 44 4.33 10.37 22.26
C PHE A 44 4.25 11.75 21.61
N SER A 45 4.03 12.84 22.36
CA SER A 45 3.95 14.20 21.82
C SER A 45 5.28 14.75 21.30
N GLN A 46 6.40 14.26 21.84
CA GLN A 46 7.74 14.54 21.33
C GLN A 46 7.97 13.90 19.96
N SER A 47 7.56 12.63 19.79
CA SER A 47 7.79 11.85 18.56
C SER A 47 6.70 12.03 17.49
N HIS A 48 5.48 12.37 17.87
CA HIS A 48 4.33 12.45 16.98
C HIS A 48 3.69 13.84 17.03
N LYS A 49 3.38 14.39 15.87
CA LYS A 49 2.64 15.65 15.73
C LYS A 49 1.25 15.39 15.19
N ARG A 50 0.24 15.95 15.86
CA ARG A 50 -1.15 15.95 15.37
C ARG A 50 -1.35 17.16 14.47
N LYS A 51 -1.95 16.93 13.31
CA LYS A 51 -2.40 17.97 12.39
C LYS A 51 -3.88 17.75 12.09
N SER A 52 -4.64 18.84 12.07
CA SER A 52 -6.05 18.85 11.71
C SER A 52 -6.21 19.48 10.35
N VAL A 53 -7.07 18.90 9.52
CA VAL A 53 -7.43 19.41 8.19
C VAL A 53 -8.95 19.47 8.10
N TYR A 54 -9.45 20.53 7.48
CA TYR A 54 -10.87 20.68 7.21
C TYR A 54 -11.17 20.04 5.85
N LEU A 55 -12.24 19.26 5.80
CA LEU A 55 -12.71 18.57 4.60
C LEU A 55 -14.18 18.87 4.42
N THR A 56 -14.58 19.08 3.18
CA THR A 56 -15.99 19.08 2.80
C THR A 56 -16.57 17.67 2.92
N GLN A 57 -17.89 17.56 2.98
CA GLN A 57 -18.58 16.27 3.04
C GLN A 57 -18.24 15.38 1.83
N LYS A 58 -18.07 15.99 0.65
CA LYS A 58 -17.70 15.29 -0.58
C LYS A 58 -16.29 14.73 -0.51
N GLU A 59 -15.31 15.54 -0.07
CA GLU A 59 -13.93 15.08 0.10
C GLU A 59 -13.82 13.97 1.15
N MET A 60 -14.56 14.11 2.26
CA MET A 60 -14.63 13.08 3.29
C MET A 60 -15.16 11.74 2.73
N SER A 61 -16.24 11.78 1.94
CA SER A 61 -16.81 10.59 1.30
C SER A 61 -15.83 9.91 0.35
N VAL A 62 -15.12 10.69 -0.47
CA VAL A 62 -14.09 10.19 -1.40
C VAL A 62 -12.97 9.49 -0.63
N LEU A 63 -12.45 10.13 0.43
CA LEU A 63 -11.35 9.58 1.23
C LEU A 63 -11.77 8.33 2.01
N MET A 64 -12.99 8.28 2.55
CA MET A 64 -13.50 7.07 3.22
C MET A 64 -13.64 5.90 2.24
N THR A 65 -14.14 6.17 1.03
CA THR A 65 -14.30 5.15 -0.01
C THR A 65 -12.93 4.60 -0.43
N ALA A 66 -11.94 5.47 -0.60
CA ALA A 66 -10.56 5.07 -0.87
C ALA A 66 -9.97 4.26 0.30
N ALA A 67 -10.09 4.74 1.54
CA ALA A 67 -9.59 4.02 2.72
C ALA A 67 -10.18 2.61 2.84
N LYS A 68 -11.50 2.45 2.59
CA LYS A 68 -12.17 1.14 2.59
C LYS A 68 -11.63 0.21 1.50
N ARG A 69 -11.36 0.72 0.30
CA ARG A 69 -10.79 -0.05 -0.82
C ARG A 69 -9.39 -0.59 -0.51
N HIS A 70 -8.62 0.15 0.28
CA HIS A 70 -7.29 -0.25 0.74
C HIS A 70 -7.32 -1.04 2.07
N GLY A 71 -8.51 -1.34 2.62
CA GLY A 71 -8.63 -2.05 3.91
C GLY A 71 -8.07 -1.28 5.12
N MET A 72 -7.94 0.05 5.02
CA MET A 72 -7.29 0.88 6.03
C MET A 72 -8.27 1.78 6.78
N ARG A 73 -7.92 2.13 8.02
CA ARG A 73 -8.57 3.24 8.74
C ARG A 73 -8.25 4.57 8.05
N LEU A 74 -9.22 5.48 7.99
CA LEU A 74 -9.10 6.76 7.26
C LEU A 74 -7.83 7.55 7.60
N GLY A 75 -7.53 7.75 8.90
CA GLY A 75 -6.33 8.48 9.31
C GLY A 75 -5.02 7.82 8.88
N THR A 76 -4.98 6.48 8.88
CA THR A 76 -3.84 5.70 8.39
C THR A 76 -3.70 5.84 6.88
N PHE A 77 -4.82 5.73 6.15
CA PHE A 77 -4.87 5.91 4.70
C PHE A 77 -4.38 7.31 4.29
N ILE A 78 -4.90 8.37 4.90
CA ILE A 78 -4.51 9.75 4.60
C ILE A 78 -3.00 9.95 4.83
N ARG A 79 -2.47 9.46 5.97
CA ARG A 79 -1.06 9.56 6.28
C ARG A 79 -0.20 8.84 5.24
N PHE A 80 -0.56 7.61 4.88
CA PHE A 80 0.20 6.86 3.89
C PHE A 80 0.06 7.42 2.49
N ALA A 81 -1.13 7.84 2.07
CA ALA A 81 -1.36 8.46 0.77
C ALA A 81 -0.54 9.76 0.62
N ALA A 82 -0.51 10.61 1.66
CA ALA A 82 0.29 11.82 1.65
C ALA A 82 1.80 11.53 1.59
N LEU A 83 2.29 10.57 2.37
CA LEU A 83 3.72 10.18 2.34
C LEU A 83 4.10 9.52 1.02
N ALA A 84 3.25 8.64 0.49
CA ALA A 84 3.45 7.96 -0.79
C ALA A 84 3.54 8.97 -1.93
N TYR A 85 2.65 9.97 -1.94
CA TYR A 85 2.69 11.06 -2.90
C TYR A 85 4.01 11.84 -2.85
N VAL A 86 4.46 12.23 -1.65
CA VAL A 86 5.72 12.97 -1.45
C VAL A 86 6.94 12.14 -1.84
N LYS A 87 6.92 10.83 -1.56
CA LYS A 87 8.02 9.92 -1.85
C LYS A 87 8.01 9.33 -3.25
N THR A 88 7.02 9.68 -4.07
CA THR A 88 6.78 9.04 -5.38
C THR A 88 6.62 7.51 -5.29
N GLU A 89 6.08 7.03 -4.17
CA GLU A 89 5.77 5.63 -3.91
C GLU A 89 4.28 5.36 -4.17
N TYR A 90 3.93 4.11 -4.52
CA TYR A 90 2.54 3.73 -4.76
C TYR A 90 1.92 3.07 -3.53
N LEU A 91 0.77 3.60 -3.08
CA LEU A 91 -0.03 2.95 -2.06
C LEU A 91 -0.89 1.87 -2.74
N LEU A 92 -0.54 0.61 -2.56
CA LEU A 92 -1.27 -0.50 -3.18
C LEU A 92 -2.47 -0.95 -2.31
N PRO A 93 -3.56 -1.47 -2.90
CA PRO A 93 -4.80 -1.79 -2.17
C PRO A 93 -4.75 -3.09 -1.35
N SER A 94 -3.91 -4.06 -1.73
CA SER A 94 -3.70 -5.28 -0.96
C SER A 94 -2.47 -6.07 -1.42
N ASP A 95 -1.83 -6.76 -0.47
CA ASP A 95 -0.76 -7.74 -0.74
C ASP A 95 -1.24 -8.91 -1.60
N SER A 96 -2.54 -9.24 -1.57
CA SER A 96 -3.11 -10.33 -2.36
C SER A 96 -2.98 -10.10 -3.87
N LYS A 97 -3.14 -8.85 -4.34
CA LYS A 97 -2.97 -8.51 -5.75
C LYS A 97 -1.50 -8.51 -6.16
N ILE A 98 -0.59 -8.15 -5.25
CA ILE A 98 0.86 -8.27 -5.46
C ILE A 98 1.24 -9.75 -5.56
N GLN A 99 0.71 -10.60 -4.68
CA GLN A 99 0.94 -12.05 -4.74
C GLN A 99 0.41 -12.66 -6.04
N GLU A 100 -0.76 -12.21 -6.55
CA GLU A 100 -1.26 -12.63 -7.86
C GLU A 100 -0.30 -12.25 -8.99
N LEU A 101 0.28 -11.04 -8.94
CA LEU A 101 1.29 -10.59 -9.89
C LEU A 101 2.58 -11.41 -9.78
N GLU A 102 3.08 -11.65 -8.57
CA GLU A 102 4.27 -12.49 -8.34
C GLU A 102 4.07 -13.92 -8.85
N VAL A 103 2.88 -14.49 -8.64
CA VAL A 103 2.52 -15.82 -9.15
C VAL A 103 2.45 -15.82 -10.67
N ALA A 104 1.87 -14.79 -11.29
CA ALA A 104 1.83 -14.64 -12.74
C ALA A 104 3.25 -14.52 -13.34
N LEU A 105 4.10 -13.67 -12.75
CA LEU A 105 5.50 -13.51 -13.14
C LEU A 105 6.28 -14.82 -13.02
N ARG A 106 6.10 -15.56 -11.91
CA ARG A 106 6.77 -16.85 -11.71
C ARG A 106 6.32 -17.91 -12.72
N ARG A 107 5.03 -17.95 -13.08
CA ARG A 107 4.51 -18.84 -14.14
C ARG A 107 5.14 -18.53 -15.50
N ILE A 108 5.31 -17.25 -15.81
CA ILE A 108 5.90 -16.81 -17.07
C ILE A 108 7.41 -17.15 -17.11
N GLY A 109 8.14 -16.89 -16.02
CA GLY A 109 9.55 -17.28 -15.90
C GLY A 109 9.76 -18.79 -16.06
N ASN A 110 8.86 -19.60 -15.48
CA ASN A 110 8.88 -21.06 -15.65
C ASN A 110 8.64 -21.48 -17.10
N ASN A 111 7.68 -20.83 -17.77
CA ASN A 111 7.37 -21.12 -19.17
C ASN A 111 8.51 -20.72 -20.12
N ILE A 112 9.17 -19.59 -19.87
CA ILE A 112 10.37 -19.16 -20.60
C ILE A 112 11.49 -20.19 -20.41
N ASN A 113 11.73 -20.62 -19.17
CA ASN A 113 12.73 -21.67 -18.89
C ASN A 113 12.43 -22.99 -19.61
N GLN A 114 11.16 -23.36 -19.76
CA GLN A 114 10.76 -24.55 -20.53
C GLN A 114 11.04 -24.39 -22.02
N LEU A 115 10.70 -23.24 -22.60
CA LEU A 115 11.03 -22.93 -23.99
C LEU A 115 12.54 -22.97 -24.24
N THR A 116 13.34 -22.37 -23.36
CA THR A 116 14.82 -22.41 -23.48
C THR A 116 15.36 -23.84 -23.41
N LYS A 117 14.79 -24.71 -22.56
CA LYS A 117 15.17 -26.13 -22.50
C LYS A 117 14.80 -26.88 -23.77
N HIS A 118 13.62 -26.62 -24.35
CA HIS A 118 13.19 -27.24 -25.60
C HIS A 118 14.06 -26.80 -26.79
N VAL A 119 14.40 -25.52 -26.85
CA VAL A 119 15.30 -24.93 -27.86
C VAL A 119 16.70 -25.55 -27.78
N HIS A 120 17.25 -25.72 -26.58
CA HIS A 120 18.56 -26.38 -26.41
C HIS A 120 18.56 -27.86 -26.85
N GLN A 121 17.41 -28.54 -26.83
CA GLN A 121 17.30 -29.94 -27.20
C GLN A 121 17.02 -30.18 -28.70
N ARG A 122 16.36 -29.24 -29.39
CA ARG A 122 15.86 -29.45 -30.76
C ARG A 122 16.26 -28.35 -31.76
N GLY A 123 16.97 -27.32 -31.30
CA GLY A 123 17.21 -26.10 -32.07
C GLY A 123 16.04 -25.12 -31.97
N PHE A 124 16.29 -23.86 -32.29
CA PHE A 124 15.30 -22.78 -32.18
C PHE A 124 14.46 -22.71 -33.45
N THR A 125 13.15 -22.88 -33.36
CA THR A 125 12.25 -22.78 -34.53
C THR A 125 11.45 -21.47 -34.55
N LYS A 126 10.81 -21.18 -35.68
CA LYS A 126 9.92 -20.01 -35.82
C LYS A 126 8.71 -20.11 -34.88
N GLU A 127 8.22 -21.32 -34.63
CA GLU A 127 7.12 -21.57 -33.71
C GLU A 127 7.49 -21.22 -32.26
N ASP A 128 8.73 -21.49 -31.84
CA ASP A 128 9.24 -21.11 -30.52
C ASP A 128 9.27 -19.58 -30.32
N LEU A 129 9.64 -18.84 -31.37
CA LEU A 129 9.67 -17.38 -31.35
C LEU A 129 8.27 -16.78 -31.23
N VAL A 130 7.29 -17.34 -31.95
CA VAL A 130 5.88 -16.94 -31.84
C VAL A 130 5.31 -17.25 -30.45
N ALA A 131 5.61 -18.43 -29.89
CA ALA A 131 5.18 -18.80 -28.55
C ALA A 131 5.80 -17.91 -27.46
N PHE A 132 7.07 -17.53 -27.63
CA PHE A 132 7.75 -16.59 -26.73
C PHE A 132 7.11 -15.20 -26.79
N GLN A 133 6.84 -14.69 -27.98
CA GLN A 133 6.26 -13.38 -28.20
C GLN A 133 4.81 -13.29 -27.66
N GLN A 134 4.03 -14.36 -27.80
CA GLN A 134 2.70 -14.44 -27.18
C GLN A 134 2.77 -14.38 -25.65
N LYS A 135 3.69 -15.11 -25.02
CA LYS A 135 3.87 -15.08 -23.56
C LYS A 135 4.38 -13.72 -23.05
N LEU A 136 5.21 -13.04 -23.83
CA LEU A 136 5.69 -11.69 -23.53
C LEU A 136 4.56 -10.66 -23.61
N ASN A 137 3.70 -10.77 -24.63
CA ASN A 137 2.51 -9.93 -24.75
C ASN A 137 1.50 -10.17 -23.62
N GLU A 138 1.30 -11.43 -23.20
CA GLU A 138 0.48 -11.74 -22.02
C GLU A 138 1.04 -11.12 -20.74
N LEU A 139 2.37 -11.11 -20.59
CA LEU A 139 3.05 -10.45 -19.48
C LEU A 139 2.80 -8.94 -19.49
N GLU A 140 3.04 -8.30 -20.63
CA GLU A 140 2.83 -6.86 -20.80
C GLU A 140 1.38 -6.49 -20.51
N ASN A 141 0.41 -7.25 -21.01
CA ASN A 141 -1.00 -6.98 -20.76
C ASN A 141 -1.37 -7.12 -19.28
N ARG A 142 -0.90 -8.17 -18.59
CA ARG A 142 -1.19 -8.37 -17.15
C ARG A 142 -0.51 -7.32 -16.26
N VAL A 143 0.73 -6.95 -16.57
CA VAL A 143 1.45 -5.87 -15.87
C VAL A 143 0.79 -4.53 -16.16
N SER A 144 0.39 -4.28 -17.41
CA SER A 144 -0.35 -3.10 -17.84
C SER A 144 -1.69 -2.99 -17.13
N ASP A 145 -2.49 -4.05 -17.06
CA ASP A 145 -3.80 -4.07 -16.39
C ASP A 145 -3.67 -3.85 -14.88
N PHE A 146 -2.63 -4.38 -14.27
CA PHE A 146 -2.33 -4.17 -12.85
C PHE A 146 -1.89 -2.73 -12.56
N LEU A 147 -1.08 -2.13 -13.45
CA LEU A 147 -0.56 -0.76 -13.30
C LEU A 147 -1.56 0.32 -13.78
N ARG A 148 -2.53 -0.02 -14.64
CA ARG A 148 -3.49 0.94 -15.24
C ARG A 148 -4.77 1.12 -14.42
N GLN A 149 -4.61 1.41 -13.12
CA GLN A 149 -5.51 2.33 -12.41
C GLN A 149 -4.72 3.40 -11.63
N PRO A 150 -4.78 4.69 -12.01
CA PRO A 150 -5.03 5.24 -13.34
C PRO A 150 -3.90 6.18 -13.81
N LEU A 151 -3.38 5.96 -15.02
CA LEU A 151 -2.76 7.06 -15.78
C LEU A 151 -3.89 8.04 -16.16
N PRO A 152 -3.74 9.36 -15.98
CA PRO A 152 -4.68 10.32 -16.53
C PRO A 152 -4.87 10.05 -18.03
N LEU A 153 -6.12 10.06 -18.52
CA LEU A 153 -6.45 9.73 -19.92
C LEU A 153 -5.52 10.44 -20.93
N LYS A 154 -5.12 11.68 -20.64
CA LYS A 154 -4.16 12.46 -21.43
C LYS A 154 -2.79 11.78 -21.58
N GLU A 155 -2.24 11.26 -20.50
CA GLU A 155 -0.92 10.60 -20.51
C GLU A 155 -1.01 9.18 -21.09
N PHE A 156 -2.14 8.49 -20.87
CA PHE A 156 -2.41 7.23 -21.55
C PHE A 156 -2.45 7.43 -23.08
N LEU A 157 -3.18 8.44 -23.55
CA LEU A 157 -3.29 8.74 -24.98
C LEU A 157 -1.95 9.17 -25.57
N LYS A 158 -1.17 9.99 -24.87
CA LYS A 158 0.19 10.35 -25.32
C LYS A 158 1.09 9.13 -25.48
N ASN A 159 1.09 8.23 -24.49
CA ASN A 159 1.93 7.03 -24.53
C ASN A 159 1.46 6.07 -25.63
N LEU A 160 0.15 5.91 -25.79
CA LEU A 160 -0.43 5.10 -26.86
C LEU A 160 -0.01 5.63 -28.24
N LEU A 161 -0.09 6.94 -28.46
CA LEU A 161 0.28 7.56 -29.74
C LEU A 161 1.79 7.61 -29.97
N HIS A 162 2.61 7.63 -28.91
CA HIS A 162 4.07 7.47 -29.03
C HIS A 162 4.47 6.06 -29.47
N GLN A 163 3.79 5.04 -28.92
CA GLN A 163 4.11 3.64 -29.19
C GLN A 163 3.47 3.15 -30.49
N LYS A 164 2.30 3.69 -30.83
CA LYS A 164 1.50 3.31 -32.00
C LYS A 164 0.89 4.55 -32.67
N PRO A 165 1.68 5.29 -33.46
CA PRO A 165 1.25 6.53 -34.09
C PRO A 165 0.01 6.37 -34.99
N GLU A 166 -0.19 5.18 -35.56
CA GLU A 166 -1.31 4.84 -36.45
C GLU A 166 -2.69 4.93 -35.77
N TYR A 167 -2.74 4.93 -34.44
CA TYR A 167 -3.99 5.10 -33.70
C TYR A 167 -4.45 6.57 -33.63
N ALA A 168 -3.63 7.53 -34.05
CA ALA A 168 -4.00 8.95 -34.08
C ALA A 168 -5.24 9.20 -34.94
N ASP A 169 -5.26 8.63 -36.15
CA ASP A 169 -6.34 8.81 -37.12
C ASP A 169 -7.65 8.15 -36.65
N VAL A 170 -7.53 7.01 -35.96
CA VAL A 170 -8.68 6.30 -35.37
C VAL A 170 -9.27 7.13 -34.24
N LEU A 171 -8.42 7.69 -33.37
CA LEU A 171 -8.86 8.54 -32.27
C LEU A 171 -9.56 9.80 -32.79
N GLU A 172 -9.05 10.40 -33.85
CA GLU A 172 -9.66 11.59 -34.46
C GLU A 172 -11.05 11.30 -35.06
N LYS A 173 -11.22 10.14 -35.71
CA LYS A 173 -12.53 9.70 -36.24
C LYS A 173 -13.56 9.52 -35.12
N VAL A 174 -13.19 8.80 -34.05
CA VAL A 174 -14.08 8.57 -32.90
C VAL A 174 -14.46 9.91 -32.24
N LEU A 175 -13.52 10.84 -32.11
CA LEU A 175 -13.81 12.17 -31.55
C LEU A 175 -14.75 13.01 -32.43
N LYS A 176 -14.64 12.89 -33.76
CA LYS A 176 -15.55 13.55 -34.72
C LYS A 176 -16.96 12.96 -34.64
N GLU A 177 -17.10 11.65 -34.53
CA GLU A 177 -18.40 10.97 -34.36
C GLU A 177 -19.12 11.41 -33.08
N PHE A 178 -18.38 11.63 -31.99
CA PHE A 178 -18.95 12.12 -30.74
C PHE A 178 -19.30 13.61 -30.76
N ARG A 179 -18.59 14.44 -31.54
CA ARG A 179 -18.85 15.89 -31.65
C ARG A 179 -20.01 16.23 -32.58
N ASN A 180 -20.37 15.32 -33.49
CA ASN A 180 -21.47 15.48 -34.44
C ASN A 180 -22.79 14.86 -33.93
N ARG A 181 -22.83 14.46 -32.66
CA ARG A 181 -24.04 14.12 -31.90
C ARG A 181 -24.40 15.27 -30.96
#